data_AF-A0A3C1JSZ4-F1
#
_entry.id   AF-A0A3C1JSZ4-F1
#
_cell.length_a   1.000
_cell.length_b   1.000
_cell.length_c   1.000
_cell.angle_alpha   90.00
_cell.angle_beta   90.00
_cell.angle_gamma   90.00
#
_symmetry.space_group_name_H-M   'P 1'
#
loop_
_entity.id
_entity.type
_entity.pdbx_description
1 polymer ?
#
loop_
_entity_poly.entity_id
_entity_poly.type
_entity_poly.pdbx_seq_one_letter_code
_entity_poly.pdbx_strand_id
1 'polypeptide(L)'
;MQEMWRQRASQLQRELNSLSTSLTDEFIDRPILRAEASRRNITITSEDVDKELKTITGFEDPAGTPTPTTSETPTVSAGNPSPTAPASTPTVIRTPRPTPTVRTRKPNTLEQAIRDYAKFAGSTYEMIREDAELTILKRKLSEAFGEEAPKTGEQVKARHILVGDEDAARKVLDRLKSGEEFDALAAELSTDGSNKDKGGDLGWFGRGTMVTPFEDAAFSLPVGQISEPVKTQFGVHVIRVDEKDSTKPLEEGQYQRVKEEAFTKWIAAERDTKKPERLMTETMR
;
A
#
# COMPACT_ATOMS: atom_id res chain seq x y z
N MET A 1 -28.80 -15.05 17.11
CA MET A 1 -27.71 -16.04 17.28
C MET A 1 -26.83 -16.20 16.03
N GLN A 2 -27.39 -16.30 14.80
CA GLN A 2 -26.58 -16.41 13.58
C GLN A 2 -25.65 -15.21 13.32
N GLU A 3 -26.09 -13.98 13.63
CA GLU A 3 -25.28 -12.75 13.56
C GLU A 3 -24.02 -12.81 14.46
N MET A 4 -24.18 -13.28 15.70
CA MET A 4 -23.09 -13.36 16.69
C MET A 4 -22.04 -14.40 16.27
N TRP A 5 -22.46 -15.54 15.70
CA TRP A 5 -21.54 -16.55 15.18
C TRP A 5 -20.74 -16.05 13.98
N ARG A 6 -21.36 -15.28 13.06
CA ARG A 6 -20.65 -14.64 11.95
C ARG A 6 -19.64 -13.61 12.45
N GLN A 7 -20.03 -12.77 13.41
CA GLN A 7 -19.11 -11.79 14.00
C GLN A 7 -17.92 -12.48 14.71
N ARG A 8 -18.18 -13.57 15.45
CA ARG A 8 -17.14 -14.35 16.12
C ARG A 8 -16.20 -15.05 15.13
N ALA A 9 -16.73 -15.63 14.05
CA ALA A 9 -15.92 -16.25 13.00
C ALA A 9 -15.04 -15.20 12.29
N SER A 10 -15.58 -14.03 11.95
CA SER A 10 -14.81 -12.94 11.35
C SER A 10 -13.73 -12.39 12.29
N GLN A 11 -13.99 -12.36 13.60
CA GLN A 11 -12.99 -11.98 14.59
C GLN A 11 -11.85 -12.99 14.65
N LEU A 12 -12.17 -14.29 14.75
CA LEU A 12 -11.17 -15.36 14.76
C LEU A 12 -10.34 -15.39 13.48
N GLN A 13 -10.95 -15.10 12.32
CA GLN A 13 -10.21 -15.00 11.06
C GLN A 13 -9.23 -13.82 11.06
N ARG A 14 -9.61 -12.67 11.63
CA ARG A 14 -8.70 -11.53 11.76
C ARG A 14 -7.55 -11.84 12.71
N GLU A 15 -7.84 -12.47 13.84
CA GLU A 15 -6.82 -12.91 14.82
C GLU A 15 -5.85 -13.94 14.18
N LEU A 16 -6.36 -14.90 13.42
CA LEU A 16 -5.54 -15.88 12.71
C LEU A 16 -4.65 -15.22 11.64
N ASN A 17 -5.22 -14.29 10.86
CA ASN A 17 -4.46 -13.56 9.84
C ASN A 17 -3.38 -12.68 10.48
N SER A 18 -3.68 -11.99 11.60
CA SER A 18 -2.68 -11.15 12.28
C SER A 18 -1.53 -11.98 12.87
N LEU A 19 -1.84 -13.14 13.45
CA LEU A 19 -0.82 -14.07 13.96
C LEU A 19 0.04 -14.63 12.82
N SER A 20 -0.56 -15.01 11.69
CA SER A 20 0.18 -15.48 10.51
C SER A 20 1.15 -14.42 9.99
N THR A 21 0.72 -13.16 9.92
CA THR A 21 1.58 -12.05 9.50
C THR A 21 2.70 -11.79 10.50
N SER A 22 2.40 -11.80 11.81
CA SER A 22 3.41 -11.61 12.86
C SER A 22 4.49 -12.69 12.82
N LEU A 23 4.10 -13.96 12.65
CA LEU A 23 5.05 -15.08 12.54
C LEU A 23 5.90 -14.98 11.28
N THR A 24 5.31 -14.53 10.17
CA THR A 24 6.07 -14.31 8.92
C THR A 24 7.10 -13.21 9.12
N ASP A 25 6.71 -12.11 9.76
CA ASP A 25 7.61 -10.98 10.00
C ASP A 25 8.76 -11.36 10.95
N GLU A 26 8.44 -12.07 12.03
CA GLU A 26 9.41 -12.46 13.07
C GLU A 26 10.38 -13.54 12.61
N PHE A 27 9.89 -14.63 12.01
CA PHE A 27 10.71 -15.82 11.75
C PHE A 27 11.27 -15.88 10.33
N ILE A 28 10.66 -15.18 9.36
CA ILE A 28 11.06 -15.27 7.96
C ILE A 28 11.65 -13.94 7.50
N ASP A 29 10.91 -12.84 7.60
CA ASP A 29 11.35 -11.56 7.02
C ASP A 29 12.51 -10.96 7.80
N ARG A 30 12.42 -10.89 9.12
CA ARG A 30 13.45 -10.27 9.97
C ARG A 30 14.88 -10.79 9.70
N PRO A 31 15.16 -12.11 9.68
CA PRO A 31 16.50 -12.59 9.35
C PRO A 31 16.90 -12.29 7.90
N ILE A 32 15.96 -12.34 6.94
CA ILE A 32 16.23 -11.99 5.54
C ILE A 32 16.65 -10.52 5.41
N LEU A 33 15.88 -9.63 6.03
CA LEU A 33 16.10 -8.18 5.98
C LEU A 33 17.42 -7.79 6.63
N ARG A 34 17.75 -8.35 7.81
CA ARG A 34 19.03 -8.10 8.48
C ARG A 34 20.23 -8.60 7.67
N ALA A 35 20.13 -9.79 7.08
CA ALA A 35 21.18 -10.36 6.24
C ALA A 35 21.44 -9.50 4.99
N GLU A 36 20.37 -9.05 4.33
CA GLU A 36 20.49 -8.22 3.13
C GLU A 36 20.98 -6.80 3.43
N ALA A 37 20.48 -6.19 4.50
CA ALA A 37 20.99 -4.89 4.94
C ALA A 37 22.49 -4.94 5.23
N SER A 38 22.97 -6.03 5.85
CA SER A 38 24.40 -6.24 6.09
C SER A 38 25.19 -6.38 4.79
N ARG A 39 24.68 -7.14 3.81
CA ARG A 39 25.31 -7.29 2.47
C ARG A 39 25.42 -5.96 1.72
N ARG A 40 24.42 -5.09 1.90
CA ARG A 40 24.34 -3.78 1.24
C ARG A 40 24.97 -2.65 2.04
N ASN A 41 25.62 -2.95 3.18
CA ASN A 41 26.18 -1.96 4.10
C ASN A 41 25.15 -0.91 4.58
N ILE A 42 23.87 -1.28 4.67
CA ILE A 42 22.80 -0.43 5.18
C ILE A 42 22.85 -0.45 6.70
N THR A 43 23.16 0.71 7.29
CA THR A 43 23.23 0.89 8.74
C THR A 43 22.03 1.67 9.27
N ILE A 44 21.59 1.31 10.49
CA ILE A 44 20.60 2.05 11.26
C ILE A 44 21.33 2.84 12.34
N THR A 45 21.08 4.14 12.45
CA THR A 45 21.63 4.96 13.53
C THR A 45 20.68 4.97 14.73
N SER A 46 21.19 5.29 15.92
CA SER A 46 20.33 5.51 17.09
C SER A 46 19.33 6.66 16.87
N GLU A 47 19.72 7.67 16.10
CA GLU A 47 18.85 8.78 15.73
C GLU A 47 17.69 8.34 14.84
N ASP A 48 17.93 7.45 13.86
CA ASP A 48 16.89 6.87 13.03
C ASP A 48 15.86 6.13 13.90
N VAL A 49 16.35 5.33 14.87
CA VAL A 49 15.53 4.56 15.81
C VAL A 49 14.72 5.48 16.72
N ASP A 50 15.34 6.50 17.30
CA ASP A 50 14.65 7.45 18.18
C ASP A 50 13.56 8.21 17.42
N LYS A 51 13.82 8.61 16.16
CA LYS A 51 12.82 9.26 15.30
C LYS A 51 11.63 8.34 15.04
N GLU A 52 11.88 7.08 14.70
CA GLU A 52 10.82 6.10 14.47
C GLU A 52 10.02 5.83 15.76
N LEU A 53 10.70 5.69 16.89
CA LEU A 53 10.05 5.49 18.20
C LEU A 53 9.20 6.69 18.62
N LYS A 54 9.62 7.93 18.30
CA LYS A 54 8.79 9.13 18.48
C LYS A 54 7.52 9.06 17.64
N THR A 55 7.63 8.65 16.38
CA THR A 55 6.47 8.45 15.49
C THR A 55 5.50 7.39 16.04
N ILE A 56 6.03 6.23 16.48
CA ILE A 56 5.22 5.13 17.03
C ILE A 56 4.51 5.55 18.33
N THR A 57 5.22 6.23 19.23
CA THR A 57 4.71 6.60 20.57
C THR A 57 3.92 7.91 20.58
N GLY A 58 4.00 8.71 19.51
CA GLY A 58 3.47 10.08 19.48
C GLY A 58 4.18 11.02 20.44
N PHE A 59 5.42 10.70 20.84
CA PHE A 59 6.20 11.53 21.76
C PHE A 59 6.76 12.75 21.04
N GLU A 60 6.42 13.93 21.56
CA GLU A 60 7.02 15.20 21.17
C GLU A 60 7.99 15.64 22.26
N ASP A 61 9.18 16.12 21.86
CA ASP A 61 10.13 16.67 22.82
C ASP A 61 9.48 17.86 23.55
N PRO A 62 9.62 17.96 24.89
CA PRO A 62 9.06 19.08 25.63
C PRO A 62 9.62 20.39 25.09
N ALA A 63 8.75 21.27 24.59
CA ALA A 63 9.14 22.53 23.97
C ALA A 63 10.13 23.28 24.87
N GLY A 64 11.30 23.61 24.33
CA GLY A 64 12.23 24.54 24.97
C GLY A 64 11.46 25.80 25.37
N THR A 65 11.51 26.15 26.64
CA THR A 65 10.71 27.22 27.24
C THR A 65 10.95 28.55 26.50
N PRO A 66 9.92 29.22 25.92
CA PRO A 66 10.08 30.60 25.49
C PRO A 66 10.21 31.49 26.74
N THR A 67 11.28 32.27 26.83
CA THR A 67 11.53 33.23 27.92
C THR A 67 10.36 34.22 28.03
N PRO A 68 9.74 34.40 29.22
CA PRO A 68 8.57 35.27 29.35
C PRO A 68 8.96 36.75 29.21
N THR A 69 8.30 37.44 28.27
CA THR A 69 8.24 38.90 28.22
C THR A 69 7.15 39.39 29.16
N THR A 70 7.52 40.18 30.17
CA THR A 70 6.61 40.79 31.13
C THR A 70 5.75 41.87 30.46
N SER A 71 4.43 41.74 30.53
CA SER A 71 3.49 42.80 30.18
C SER A 71 2.55 42.99 31.35
N GLU A 72 2.65 44.15 32.01
CA GLU A 72 1.79 44.52 33.14
C GLU A 72 0.46 45.10 32.63
N THR A 73 -0.65 44.75 33.27
CA THR A 73 -1.94 45.42 33.03
C THR A 73 -2.75 45.46 34.34
N PRO A 74 -3.41 46.59 34.66
CA PRO A 74 -3.74 46.96 36.04
C PRO A 74 -5.08 46.38 36.51
N THR A 75 -5.20 46.26 37.84
CA THR A 75 -6.38 45.80 38.57
C THR A 75 -7.40 46.92 38.77
N VAL A 76 -8.69 46.62 38.60
CA VAL A 76 -9.78 47.48 39.10
C VAL A 76 -10.76 46.67 39.95
N SER A 77 -11.11 47.27 41.09
CA SER A 77 -11.78 46.70 42.26
C SER A 77 -13.30 46.91 42.25
N ALA A 78 -13.98 46.05 43.02
CA ALA A 78 -15.41 45.81 43.10
C ALA A 78 -16.30 46.95 43.67
N GLY A 79 -17.60 46.90 43.35
CA GLY A 79 -18.69 47.62 44.01
C GLY A 79 -19.99 46.78 44.04
N ASN A 80 -20.65 46.74 45.20
CA ASN A 80 -21.80 45.88 45.59
C ASN A 80 -23.02 46.80 45.99
N PRO A 81 -24.16 46.32 46.54
CA PRO A 81 -25.42 45.82 45.90
C PRO A 81 -26.75 46.51 46.35
N SER A 82 -27.92 46.20 45.75
CA SER A 82 -29.25 46.13 46.46
C SER A 82 -30.48 45.71 45.61
N PRO A 83 -31.63 45.26 46.23
CA PRO A 83 -32.50 44.19 45.71
C PRO A 83 -34.00 44.54 45.54
N THR A 84 -34.77 43.70 44.80
CA THR A 84 -36.25 43.54 44.96
C THR A 84 -36.74 42.17 44.43
N ALA A 85 -37.74 41.59 45.12
CA ALA A 85 -38.29 40.21 45.14
C ALA A 85 -39.10 39.75 43.89
N PRO A 86 -39.81 38.57 43.83
CA PRO A 86 -39.94 37.43 44.76
C PRO A 86 -39.78 35.99 44.16
N ALA A 87 -39.71 35.03 45.09
CA ALA A 87 -39.79 33.57 45.03
C ALA A 87 -40.11 32.85 43.69
N SER A 88 -39.09 32.18 43.16
CA SER A 88 -39.24 31.00 42.29
C SER A 88 -38.78 29.77 43.08
N THR A 89 -39.55 28.69 43.04
CA THR A 89 -39.17 27.38 43.59
C THR A 89 -37.79 26.98 43.05
N PRO A 90 -36.81 26.56 43.87
CA PRO A 90 -35.50 26.19 43.35
C PRO A 90 -35.63 24.89 42.54
N THR A 91 -35.62 25.00 41.22
CA THR A 91 -35.25 23.88 40.36
C THR A 91 -33.84 23.49 40.73
N VAL A 92 -33.65 22.29 41.28
CA VAL A 92 -32.33 21.72 41.54
C VAL A 92 -31.67 21.47 40.18
N ILE A 93 -31.00 22.49 39.64
CA ILE A 93 -30.05 22.31 38.56
C ILE A 93 -28.91 21.53 39.17
N ARG A 94 -28.93 20.21 38.97
CA ARG A 94 -27.78 19.36 39.25
C ARG A 94 -26.66 19.86 38.34
N THR A 95 -25.73 20.65 38.87
CA THR A 95 -24.47 20.92 38.21
C THR A 95 -23.87 19.56 37.85
N PRO A 96 -23.55 19.26 36.58
CA PRO A 96 -22.84 18.04 36.27
C PRO A 96 -21.57 18.06 37.11
N ARG A 97 -21.44 17.08 38.01
CA ARG A 97 -20.21 16.86 38.76
C ARG A 97 -19.09 16.82 37.71
N PRO A 98 -18.03 17.64 37.80
CA PRO A 98 -16.93 17.53 36.86
C PRO A 98 -16.50 16.07 36.88
N THR A 99 -16.64 15.41 35.73
CA THR A 99 -16.10 14.07 35.56
C THR A 99 -14.61 14.24 35.81
N PRO A 100 -13.98 13.49 36.73
CA PRO A 100 -12.55 13.58 36.90
C PRO A 100 -11.94 13.21 35.55
N THR A 101 -11.49 14.22 34.80
CA THR A 101 -10.64 14.01 33.64
C THR A 101 -9.39 13.38 34.22
N VAL A 102 -9.22 12.08 34.04
CA VAL A 102 -7.94 11.42 34.30
C VAL A 102 -6.93 12.18 33.45
N ARG A 103 -6.15 13.06 34.09
CA ARG A 103 -4.97 13.66 33.47
C ARG A 103 -4.01 12.51 33.24
N THR A 104 -4.05 11.93 32.04
CA THR A 104 -2.93 11.12 31.57
C THR A 104 -1.72 12.04 31.58
N ARG A 105 -0.79 11.78 32.50
CA ARG A 105 0.47 12.52 32.57
C ARG A 105 1.20 12.20 31.28
N LYS A 106 1.31 13.17 30.36
CA LYS A 106 2.14 13.00 29.17
C LYS A 106 3.55 12.57 29.62
N PRO A 107 4.16 11.56 28.98
CA PRO A 107 5.50 11.12 29.34
C PRO A 107 6.48 12.29 29.19
N ASN A 108 7.43 12.41 30.12
CA ASN A 108 8.41 13.50 30.11
C ASN A 108 9.72 13.14 29.39
N THR A 109 9.85 11.87 28.98
CA THR A 109 11.01 11.32 28.25
C THR A 109 10.52 10.31 27.22
N LEU A 110 11.26 10.16 26.12
CA LEU A 110 10.97 9.16 25.09
C LEU A 110 10.99 7.74 25.66
N GLU A 111 11.93 7.44 26.55
CA GLU A 111 12.05 6.11 27.17
C GLU A 111 10.80 5.72 27.97
N GLN A 112 10.21 6.67 28.71
CA GLN A 112 8.94 6.45 29.41
C GLN A 112 7.79 6.30 28.42
N ALA A 113 7.76 7.12 27.36
CA ALA A 113 6.75 7.00 26.31
C ALA A 113 6.76 5.61 25.67
N ILE A 114 7.94 5.07 25.36
CA ILE A 114 8.10 3.72 24.81
C ILE A 114 7.63 2.67 25.81
N ARG A 115 8.00 2.78 27.09
CA ARG A 115 7.55 1.83 28.12
C ARG A 115 6.05 1.83 28.32
N ASP A 116 5.43 3.01 28.31
CA ASP A 116 3.98 3.15 28.45
C ASP A 116 3.27 2.60 27.20
N TYR A 117 3.81 2.88 26.01
CA TYR A 117 3.33 2.32 24.75
C TYR A 117 3.46 0.79 24.72
N ALA A 118 4.62 0.24 25.10
CA ALA A 118 4.86 -1.20 25.14
C ALA A 118 3.85 -1.89 26.07
N LYS A 119 3.62 -1.35 27.28
CA LYS A 119 2.59 -1.86 28.20
C LYS A 119 1.18 -1.83 27.58
N PHE A 120 0.83 -0.72 26.93
CA PHE A 120 -0.46 -0.59 26.26
C PHE A 120 -0.62 -1.59 25.12
N ALA A 121 0.43 -1.80 24.32
CA ALA A 121 0.47 -2.73 23.20
C ALA A 121 0.60 -4.21 23.64
N GLY A 122 0.76 -4.50 24.93
CA GLY A 122 1.04 -5.85 25.41
C GLY A 122 2.40 -6.40 24.95
N SER A 123 3.35 -5.50 24.69
CA SER A 123 4.70 -5.79 24.18
C SER A 123 5.78 -5.38 25.20
N THR A 124 7.04 -5.64 24.89
CA THR A 124 8.20 -5.23 25.69
C THR A 124 8.88 -4.01 25.09
N TYR A 125 9.65 -3.27 25.89
CA TYR A 125 10.43 -2.14 25.39
C TYR A 125 11.37 -2.57 24.26
N GLU A 126 12.02 -3.73 24.44
CA GLU A 126 12.93 -4.34 23.50
C GLU A 126 12.24 -4.67 22.18
N MET A 127 11.06 -5.29 22.22
CA MET A 127 10.30 -5.61 21.01
C MET A 127 9.86 -4.35 20.24
N ILE A 128 9.40 -3.30 20.93
CA ILE A 128 9.04 -2.04 20.26
C ILE A 128 10.26 -1.41 19.56
N ARG A 129 11.44 -1.50 20.19
CA ARG A 129 12.68 -1.05 19.58
C ARG A 129 13.07 -1.89 18.36
N GLU A 130 12.95 -3.21 18.46
CA GLU A 130 13.23 -4.12 17.35
C GLU A 130 12.28 -3.90 16.17
N ASP A 131 11.00 -3.64 16.41
CA ASP A 131 10.01 -3.37 15.37
C ASP A 131 10.27 -2.02 14.69
N ALA A 132 10.72 -1.02 15.45
CA ALA A 132 11.17 0.26 14.90
C ALA A 132 12.41 0.07 13.99
N GLU A 133 13.40 -0.69 14.45
CA GLU A 133 14.58 -1.05 13.64
C GLU A 133 14.17 -1.80 12.36
N LEU A 134 13.28 -2.77 12.47
CA LEU A 134 12.79 -3.55 11.33
C LEU A 134 12.04 -2.66 10.31
N THR A 135 11.23 -1.72 10.80
CA THR A 135 10.53 -0.73 9.97
C THR A 135 11.52 0.14 9.20
N ILE A 136 12.57 0.63 9.87
CA ILE A 136 13.64 1.41 9.24
C ILE A 136 14.37 0.56 8.19
N LEU A 137 14.69 -0.70 8.49
CA LEU A 137 15.33 -1.61 7.54
C LEU A 137 14.48 -1.83 6.29
N LYS A 138 13.19 -2.15 6.46
CA LYS A 138 12.26 -2.33 5.34
C LYS A 138 12.23 -1.09 4.46
N ARG A 139 12.17 0.09 5.05
CA ARG A 139 12.17 1.36 4.32
C ARG A 139 13.49 1.58 3.57
N LYS A 140 14.64 1.48 4.23
CA LYS A 140 15.95 1.68 3.59
C LYS A 140 16.23 0.64 2.48
N LEU A 141 15.84 -0.62 2.70
CA LEU A 141 15.93 -1.65 1.67
C LEU A 141 14.98 -1.36 0.52
N SER A 142 13.74 -0.95 0.81
CA SER A 142 12.78 -0.56 -0.24
C SER A 142 13.32 0.58 -1.12
N GLU A 143 13.89 1.61 -0.49
CA GLU A 143 14.58 2.69 -1.20
C GLU A 143 15.73 2.16 -2.07
N ALA A 144 16.60 1.31 -1.52
CA ALA A 144 17.75 0.75 -2.25
C ALA A 144 17.33 -0.12 -3.45
N PHE A 145 16.37 -1.04 -3.26
CA PHE A 145 15.83 -1.86 -4.35
C PHE A 145 15.09 -1.00 -5.38
N GLY A 146 14.43 0.07 -4.96
CA GLY A 146 13.79 1.03 -5.85
C GLY A 146 14.80 1.77 -6.73
N GLU A 147 15.95 2.18 -6.20
CA GLU A 147 16.99 2.85 -7.02
C GLU A 147 17.68 1.91 -8.02
N GLU A 148 17.72 0.62 -7.72
CA GLU A 148 18.24 -0.44 -8.61
C GLU A 148 17.20 -0.97 -9.60
N ALA A 149 15.95 -0.54 -9.46
CA ALA A 149 14.85 -1.01 -10.31
C ALA A 149 15.15 -0.71 -11.80
N PRO A 150 14.82 -1.65 -12.71
CA PRO A 150 15.09 -1.45 -14.12
C PRO A 150 14.28 -0.26 -14.64
N LYS A 151 14.96 0.67 -15.32
CA LYS A 151 14.34 1.81 -16.02
C LYS A 151 13.71 1.43 -17.36
N THR A 152 13.84 0.17 -17.73
CA THR A 152 13.29 -0.40 -18.95
C THR A 152 12.42 -1.60 -18.60
N GLY A 153 11.48 -1.95 -19.46
CA GLY A 153 10.64 -3.11 -19.24
C GLY A 153 9.94 -3.61 -20.48
N GLU A 154 9.24 -4.73 -20.31
CA GLU A 154 8.46 -5.37 -21.35
C GLU A 154 7.32 -4.48 -21.83
N GLN A 155 7.35 -4.18 -23.12
CA GLN A 155 6.27 -3.54 -23.84
C GLN A 155 5.92 -4.36 -25.08
N VAL A 156 4.66 -4.28 -25.48
CA VAL A 156 4.16 -4.88 -26.72
C VAL A 156 3.58 -3.77 -27.59
N LYS A 157 3.80 -3.90 -28.90
CA LYS A 157 3.07 -3.13 -29.90
C LYS A 157 1.96 -4.03 -30.43
N ALA A 158 0.72 -3.61 -30.27
CA ALA A 158 -0.41 -4.41 -30.68
C ALA A 158 -1.46 -3.56 -31.38
N ARG A 159 -2.32 -4.24 -32.12
CA ARG A 159 -3.53 -3.70 -32.70
C ARG A 159 -4.73 -4.54 -32.30
N HIS A 160 -5.92 -3.95 -32.35
CA HIS A 160 -7.13 -4.67 -32.01
C HIS A 160 -8.33 -4.29 -32.88
N ILE A 161 -9.31 -5.19 -32.89
CA ILE A 161 -10.66 -4.94 -33.39
C ILE A 161 -11.59 -5.14 -32.20
N LEU A 162 -12.32 -4.08 -31.82
CA LEU A 162 -13.31 -4.14 -30.75
C LEU A 162 -14.71 -4.36 -31.35
N VAL A 163 -15.46 -5.32 -30.83
CA VAL A 163 -16.83 -5.60 -31.25
C VAL A 163 -17.75 -5.80 -30.04
N GLY A 164 -19.06 -5.74 -30.28
CA GLY A 164 -20.06 -5.78 -29.21
C GLY A 164 -20.18 -7.13 -28.51
N ASP A 165 -19.91 -8.24 -29.20
CA ASP A 165 -20.13 -9.59 -28.70
C ASP A 165 -19.18 -10.63 -29.33
N GLU A 166 -19.22 -11.85 -28.79
CA GLU A 166 -18.33 -12.94 -29.18
C GLU A 166 -18.63 -13.47 -30.59
N ASP A 167 -19.88 -13.42 -31.04
CA ASP A 167 -20.27 -13.86 -32.39
C ASP A 167 -19.69 -12.94 -33.45
N ALA A 168 -19.72 -11.62 -33.20
CA ALA A 168 -19.05 -10.64 -34.05
C ALA A 168 -17.53 -10.87 -34.07
N ALA A 169 -16.92 -11.21 -32.93
CA ALA A 169 -15.48 -11.46 -32.86
C ALA A 169 -15.09 -12.74 -33.63
N ARG A 170 -15.92 -13.79 -33.55
CA ARG A 170 -15.73 -15.02 -34.33
C ARG A 170 -15.82 -14.76 -35.83
N LYS A 171 -16.75 -13.91 -36.28
CA LYS A 171 -16.82 -13.49 -37.71
C LYS A 171 -15.56 -12.75 -38.15
N VAL A 172 -15.00 -11.88 -37.30
CA VAL A 172 -13.71 -11.21 -37.59
C VAL A 172 -12.60 -12.25 -37.75
N LEU A 173 -12.51 -13.24 -36.85
CA LEU A 173 -11.51 -14.30 -36.95
C LEU A 173 -11.65 -15.15 -38.21
N ASP A 174 -12.88 -15.49 -38.62
CA ASP A 174 -13.12 -16.28 -39.83
C ASP A 174 -12.72 -15.51 -41.10
N ARG A 175 -12.95 -14.19 -41.14
CA ARG A 175 -12.51 -13.31 -42.23
C ARG A 175 -10.98 -13.19 -42.27
N LEU A 176 -10.34 -13.02 -41.12
CA LEU A 176 -8.88 -13.02 -41.00
C LEU A 176 -8.26 -14.35 -41.47
N LYS A 177 -8.87 -15.49 -41.10
CA LYS A 177 -8.46 -16.82 -41.58
C LYS A 177 -8.64 -17.01 -43.09
N SER A 178 -9.58 -16.28 -43.68
CA SER A 178 -9.83 -16.27 -45.12
C SER A 178 -8.86 -15.36 -45.90
N GLY A 179 -7.95 -14.69 -45.21
CA GLY A 179 -6.90 -13.86 -45.80
C GLY A 179 -7.27 -12.38 -45.96
N GLU A 180 -8.35 -11.91 -45.33
CA GLU A 180 -8.65 -10.47 -45.30
C GLU A 180 -7.66 -9.71 -44.41
N GLU A 181 -7.30 -8.50 -44.83
CA GLU A 181 -6.36 -7.66 -44.11
C GLU A 181 -6.94 -7.15 -42.79
N PHE A 182 -6.15 -7.26 -41.72
CA PHE A 182 -6.57 -6.83 -40.38
C PHE A 182 -6.99 -5.35 -40.36
N ASP A 183 -6.26 -4.50 -41.09
CA ASP A 183 -6.49 -3.06 -41.09
C ASP A 183 -7.82 -2.69 -41.75
N ALA A 184 -8.22 -3.43 -42.79
CA ALA A 184 -9.51 -3.26 -43.45
C ALA A 184 -10.65 -3.68 -42.53
N LEU A 185 -10.52 -4.82 -41.85
CA LEU A 185 -11.51 -5.30 -40.89
C LEU A 185 -11.61 -4.39 -39.67
N ALA A 186 -10.50 -3.80 -39.21
CA ALA A 186 -10.52 -2.83 -38.13
C ALA A 186 -11.34 -1.59 -38.53
N ALA A 187 -11.09 -1.01 -39.71
CA ALA A 187 -11.81 0.16 -40.20
C ALA A 187 -13.32 -0.12 -40.38
N GLU A 188 -13.66 -1.33 -40.87
CA GLU A 188 -15.03 -1.74 -41.16
C GLU A 188 -15.82 -2.11 -39.89
N LEU A 189 -15.24 -2.90 -38.99
CA LEU A 189 -15.97 -3.59 -37.93
C LEU A 189 -15.66 -3.11 -36.52
N SER A 190 -14.51 -2.45 -36.30
CA SER A 190 -14.14 -2.02 -34.96
C SER A 190 -15.05 -0.89 -34.47
N THR A 191 -15.58 -1.04 -33.26
CA THR A 191 -16.35 -0.01 -32.57
C THR A 191 -15.45 1.01 -31.86
N ASP A 192 -14.13 0.78 -31.81
CA ASP A 192 -13.17 1.73 -31.26
C ASP A 192 -12.85 2.84 -32.28
N GLY A 193 -13.54 3.97 -32.14
CA GLY A 193 -13.36 5.14 -33.00
C GLY A 193 -11.99 5.82 -32.88
N SER A 194 -11.17 5.49 -31.88
CA SER A 194 -9.87 6.15 -31.68
C SER A 194 -8.77 5.64 -32.62
N ASN A 195 -8.88 4.39 -33.06
CA ASN A 195 -7.83 3.68 -33.79
C ASN A 195 -8.33 2.85 -34.98
N LYS A 196 -9.64 2.65 -35.16
CA LYS A 196 -10.18 1.82 -36.24
C LYS A 196 -9.67 2.20 -37.64
N ASP A 197 -9.57 3.50 -37.93
CA ASP A 197 -9.12 4.02 -39.23
C ASP A 197 -7.59 3.96 -39.38
N LYS A 198 -6.87 3.53 -38.34
CA LYS A 198 -5.43 3.29 -38.31
C LYS A 198 -5.13 1.80 -38.12
N GLY A 199 -6.02 0.94 -38.62
CA GLY A 199 -5.88 -0.52 -38.53
C GLY A 199 -5.97 -1.07 -37.10
N GLY A 200 -6.55 -0.31 -36.18
CA GLY A 200 -6.65 -0.69 -34.77
C GLY A 200 -5.35 -0.55 -33.98
N ASP A 201 -4.34 0.15 -34.51
CA ASP A 201 -3.03 0.32 -33.86
C ASP A 201 -3.15 1.04 -32.51
N LEU A 202 -2.66 0.40 -31.45
CA LEU A 202 -2.61 0.93 -30.09
C LEU A 202 -1.24 1.52 -29.74
N GLY A 203 -0.25 1.37 -30.62
CA GLY A 203 1.13 1.70 -30.32
C GLY A 203 1.75 0.75 -29.28
N TRP A 204 2.83 1.22 -28.66
CA TRP A 204 3.52 0.48 -27.60
C TRP A 204 2.85 0.72 -26.26
N PHE A 205 2.65 -0.36 -25.49
CA PHE A 205 2.22 -0.26 -24.11
C PHE A 205 2.92 -1.31 -23.23
N GLY A 206 3.16 -0.93 -21.98
CA GLY A 206 3.70 -1.80 -20.95
C GLY A 206 2.62 -2.38 -20.06
N ARG A 207 3.05 -3.14 -19.05
CA ARG A 207 2.13 -3.72 -18.06
C ARG A 207 1.47 -2.65 -17.19
N GLY A 208 0.21 -2.90 -16.81
CA GLY A 208 -0.66 -2.00 -16.07
C GLY A 208 -1.10 -0.76 -16.86
N THR A 209 -1.03 -0.80 -18.20
CA THR A 209 -1.55 0.26 -19.08
C THR A 209 -2.93 -0.12 -19.64
N MET A 210 -3.16 -1.41 -19.89
CA MET A 210 -4.44 -1.92 -20.40
C MET A 210 -5.20 -2.68 -19.30
N VAL A 211 -6.49 -2.95 -19.52
CA VAL A 211 -7.27 -3.80 -18.62
C VAL A 211 -6.70 -5.22 -18.60
N THR A 212 -6.67 -5.85 -17.41
CA THR A 212 -5.98 -7.13 -17.17
C THR A 212 -6.27 -8.21 -18.23
N PRO A 213 -7.54 -8.49 -18.63
CA PRO A 213 -7.80 -9.53 -19.63
C PRO A 213 -7.18 -9.24 -21.00
N PHE A 214 -7.15 -7.97 -21.40
CA PHE A 214 -6.54 -7.54 -22.66
C PHE A 214 -5.02 -7.64 -22.59
N GLU A 215 -4.45 -7.12 -21.52
CA GLU A 215 -3.01 -7.15 -21.29
C GLU A 215 -2.47 -8.57 -21.23
N ASP A 216 -3.09 -9.44 -20.44
CA ASP A 216 -2.66 -10.84 -20.29
C ASP A 216 -2.66 -11.55 -21.65
N ALA A 217 -3.68 -11.34 -22.47
CA ALA A 217 -3.74 -11.89 -23.82
C ALA A 217 -2.63 -11.33 -24.72
N ALA A 218 -2.47 -10.01 -24.77
CA ALA A 218 -1.45 -9.36 -25.61
C ALA A 218 -0.01 -9.78 -25.22
N PHE A 219 0.29 -9.82 -23.93
CA PHE A 219 1.62 -10.21 -23.45
C PHE A 219 1.88 -11.71 -23.58
N SER A 220 0.85 -12.56 -23.63
CA SER A 220 0.99 -14.01 -23.84
C SER A 220 1.12 -14.39 -25.33
N LEU A 221 0.56 -13.59 -26.23
CA LEU A 221 0.55 -13.86 -27.67
C LEU A 221 1.94 -13.77 -28.31
N PRO A 222 2.36 -14.73 -29.16
CA PRO A 222 3.55 -14.57 -29.98
C PRO A 222 3.41 -13.43 -31.00
N VAL A 223 4.53 -12.83 -31.39
CA VAL A 223 4.56 -11.80 -32.44
C VAL A 223 3.96 -12.35 -33.74
N GLY A 224 3.09 -11.56 -34.37
CA GLY A 224 2.35 -11.88 -35.58
C GLY A 224 1.07 -12.70 -35.36
N GLN A 225 0.83 -13.24 -34.16
CA GLN A 225 -0.35 -14.05 -33.90
C GLN A 225 -1.57 -13.22 -33.51
N ILE A 226 -2.75 -13.79 -33.82
CA ILE A 226 -4.05 -13.23 -33.50
C ILE A 226 -4.64 -14.00 -32.31
N SER A 227 -5.25 -13.29 -31.36
CA SER A 227 -5.88 -13.87 -30.18
C SER A 227 -7.18 -14.59 -30.50
N GLU A 228 -7.59 -15.48 -29.59
CA GLU A 228 -9.00 -15.80 -29.41
C GLU A 228 -9.78 -14.56 -28.92
N PRO A 229 -11.13 -14.55 -28.97
CA PRO A 229 -11.92 -13.42 -28.51
C PRO A 229 -11.68 -13.10 -27.02
N VAL A 230 -11.20 -11.89 -26.73
CA VAL A 230 -10.88 -11.44 -25.37
C VAL A 230 -11.99 -10.53 -24.85
N LYS A 231 -12.77 -11.02 -23.88
CA LYS A 231 -13.85 -10.22 -23.27
C LYS A 231 -13.30 -9.24 -22.24
N THR A 232 -13.73 -7.99 -22.34
CA THR A 232 -13.49 -6.95 -21.34
C THR A 232 -14.78 -6.22 -20.99
N GLN A 233 -14.69 -5.18 -20.16
CA GLN A 233 -15.82 -4.29 -19.89
C GLN A 233 -16.26 -3.43 -21.10
N PHE A 234 -15.41 -3.32 -22.13
CA PHE A 234 -15.67 -2.50 -23.32
C PHE A 234 -16.31 -3.28 -24.47
N GLY A 235 -16.36 -4.62 -24.38
CA GLY A 235 -16.82 -5.51 -25.43
C GLY A 235 -15.90 -6.70 -25.57
N VAL A 236 -15.74 -7.19 -26.80
CA VAL A 236 -14.88 -8.32 -27.14
C VAL A 236 -13.80 -7.88 -28.12
N HIS A 237 -12.56 -8.19 -27.81
CA HIS A 237 -11.39 -7.76 -28.57
C HIS A 237 -10.81 -8.94 -29.35
N VAL A 238 -10.45 -8.71 -30.61
CA VAL A 238 -9.53 -9.56 -31.37
C VAL A 238 -8.20 -8.82 -31.45
N ILE A 239 -7.14 -9.39 -30.90
CA ILE A 239 -5.85 -8.73 -30.69
C ILE A 239 -4.81 -9.35 -31.60
N ARG A 240 -3.94 -8.53 -32.21
CA ARG A 240 -2.71 -8.98 -32.88
C ARG A 240 -1.51 -8.25 -32.31
N VAL A 241 -0.46 -8.98 -31.95
CA VAL A 241 0.80 -8.40 -31.50
C VAL A 241 1.73 -8.25 -32.69
N ASP A 242 2.16 -7.03 -32.99
CA ASP A 242 3.07 -6.76 -34.10
C ASP A 242 4.53 -6.82 -33.65
N GLU A 243 4.84 -6.37 -32.43
CA GLU A 243 6.21 -6.34 -31.91
C GLU A 243 6.23 -6.53 -30.38
N LYS A 244 7.35 -7.04 -29.86
CA LYS A 244 7.63 -7.12 -28.41
C LYS A 244 9.07 -6.67 -28.15
N ASP A 245 9.26 -5.93 -27.06
CA ASP A 245 10.57 -5.43 -26.67
C ASP A 245 10.64 -5.29 -25.14
N SER A 246 11.60 -5.99 -24.53
CA SER A 246 11.85 -6.00 -23.08
C SER A 246 12.77 -4.89 -22.58
N THR A 247 13.27 -4.06 -23.50
CA THR A 247 14.30 -3.04 -23.24
C THR A 247 13.78 -1.61 -23.45
N LYS A 248 12.47 -1.43 -23.65
CA LYS A 248 11.90 -0.09 -23.82
C LYS A 248 11.93 0.71 -22.52
N PRO A 249 12.26 2.01 -22.58
CA PRO A 249 12.16 2.89 -21.42
C PRO A 249 10.75 2.86 -20.83
N LEU A 250 10.66 2.75 -19.51
CA LEU A 250 9.40 2.86 -18.79
C LEU A 250 9.01 4.33 -18.66
N GLU A 251 7.71 4.60 -18.80
CA GLU A 251 7.16 5.90 -18.42
C GLU A 251 7.25 6.09 -16.90
N GLU A 252 7.24 7.34 -16.44
CA GLU A 252 7.40 7.67 -15.02
C GLU A 252 6.44 6.88 -14.11
N GLY A 253 5.16 6.81 -14.45
CA GLY A 253 4.18 6.05 -13.68
C GLY A 253 4.45 4.54 -13.66
N GLN A 254 4.97 3.98 -14.77
CA GLN A 254 5.36 2.57 -14.82
C GLN A 254 6.62 2.32 -14.00
N TYR A 255 7.62 3.20 -14.12
CA TYR A 255 8.85 3.11 -13.35
C TYR A 255 8.58 3.18 -11.86
N GLN A 256 7.74 4.11 -11.39
CA GLN A 256 7.36 4.20 -9.97
C GLN A 256 6.72 2.90 -9.47
N ARG A 257 5.82 2.28 -10.24
CA ARG A 257 5.28 0.96 -9.88
C ARG A 257 6.37 -0.11 -9.79
N VAL A 258 7.30 -0.15 -10.74
CA VAL A 258 8.42 -1.10 -10.70
C VAL A 258 9.32 -0.85 -9.48
N LYS A 259 9.57 0.42 -9.10
CA LYS A 259 10.31 0.75 -7.86
C LYS A 259 9.61 0.22 -6.61
N GLU A 260 8.31 0.49 -6.48
CA GLU A 260 7.49 0.06 -5.34
C GLU A 260 7.40 -1.47 -5.25
N GLU A 261 7.33 -2.14 -6.40
CA GLU A 261 7.26 -3.59 -6.48
C GLU A 261 8.62 -4.28 -6.29
N ALA A 262 9.74 -3.61 -6.53
CA ALA A 262 11.08 -4.22 -6.54
C ALA A 262 11.38 -4.94 -5.22
N PHE A 263 11.19 -4.24 -4.10
CA PHE A 263 11.38 -4.80 -2.77
C PHE A 263 10.38 -5.92 -2.46
N THR A 264 9.11 -5.72 -2.81
CA THR A 264 8.05 -6.69 -2.56
C THR A 264 8.28 -8.01 -3.31
N LYS A 265 8.73 -7.93 -4.57
CA LYS A 265 9.10 -9.10 -5.37
C LYS A 265 10.34 -9.80 -4.80
N TRP A 266 11.35 -9.03 -4.39
CA TRP A 266 12.56 -9.57 -3.79
C TRP A 266 12.25 -10.33 -2.49
N ILE A 267 11.54 -9.72 -1.53
CA ILE A 267 11.24 -10.38 -0.26
C ILE A 267 10.37 -11.62 -0.46
N ALA A 268 9.41 -11.59 -1.40
CA ALA A 268 8.61 -12.76 -1.74
C ALA A 268 9.47 -13.91 -2.29
N ALA A 269 10.41 -13.62 -3.20
CA ALA A 269 11.34 -14.62 -3.74
C ALA A 269 12.27 -15.19 -2.64
N GLU A 270 12.74 -14.36 -1.72
CA GLU A 270 13.54 -14.81 -0.58
C GLU A 270 12.75 -15.71 0.38
N ARG A 271 11.46 -15.41 0.62
CA ARG A 271 10.57 -16.28 1.42
C ARG A 271 10.39 -17.66 0.78
N ASP A 272 10.19 -17.72 -0.53
CA ASP A 272 10.00 -18.98 -1.26
C ASP A 272 11.26 -19.82 -1.32
N THR A 273 12.44 -19.19 -1.45
CA THR A 273 13.73 -19.90 -1.48
C THR A 273 14.18 -20.39 -0.11
N LYS A 274 13.81 -19.68 0.97
CA LYS A 274 14.22 -19.99 2.35
C LYS A 274 13.13 -20.69 3.17
N LYS A 275 12.22 -21.44 2.52
CA LYS A 275 11.13 -22.19 3.18
C LYS A 275 11.58 -22.84 4.51
N PRO A 276 10.79 -22.73 5.59
CA PRO A 276 11.20 -23.07 6.95
C PRO A 276 11.47 -24.57 7.21
N GLU A 277 11.23 -25.47 6.24
CA GLU A 277 11.57 -26.89 6.35
C GLU A 277 13.09 -27.15 6.55
N ARG A 278 13.95 -26.18 6.21
CA ARG A 278 15.39 -26.26 6.50
C ARG A 278 15.84 -25.63 7.82
N LEU A 279 15.04 -24.76 8.45
CA LEU A 279 15.45 -24.07 9.68
C LEU A 279 15.08 -24.85 10.95
N MET A 280 14.07 -25.73 10.90
CA MET A 280 13.71 -26.58 12.05
C MET A 280 14.64 -27.79 12.26
N THR A 281 15.40 -28.22 11.24
CA THR A 281 16.32 -29.36 11.36
C THR A 281 17.70 -28.97 11.92
N GLU A 282 18.04 -27.68 11.94
CA GLU A 282 19.34 -27.20 12.40
C GLU A 282 19.32 -26.74 13.88
N THR A 283 18.15 -26.35 14.40
CA THR A 283 17.97 -26.00 15.84
C THR A 283 17.64 -27.23 16.71
N MET A 284 17.53 -28.43 16.13
CA MET A 284 17.28 -29.70 16.84
C MET A 284 18.48 -30.69 16.77
N ARG A 285 19.70 -30.20 16.55
CA ARG A 285 20.93 -30.98 16.74
C ARG A 285 21.82 -30.38 17.83
#